data_AF-A0A3N2N6N1-F1
#
_entry.id   AF-A0A3N2N6N1-F1
#
_cell.length_a   1.000
_cell.length_b   1.000
_cell.length_c   1.000
_cell.angle_alpha   90.00
_cell.angle_beta   90.00
_cell.angle_gamma   90.00
#
_symmetry.space_group_name_H-M   'P 1'
#
loop_
_entity.id
_entity.type
_entity.pdbx_description
1 polymer ?
#
loop_
_entity_poly.entity_id
_entity_poly.type
_entity_poly.pdbx_seq_one_letter_code
_entity_poly.pdbx_strand_id
1 'polypeptide(L)'
;MKSDSKIYRFFFGRRGETRLPFGAMLLILVPFFIGGLYFQNRKYNALLANPEHTSTVISDIGYVGNSGPIIHYKFTVNGVTYKGGMYANGFAVGDSIGVVYQKDNPENNMTVFEYYDGPSYGSVAIFVLAAIVLALYRWRKINRKYNDSCPELDGTGRCRIYRTDKEYIFVTVYNVTASLPIKFLPIGCSNGEFENTLMEIFQASLHGKYVELKNAELIKAMKQRSWRQLYQHSTGVLLKHDSRTLEILPNRKATDGKGLDWDYFRAISFDLDGASWKDIINSTRKLLEYHGTD
;
A
#
# COMPACT_ATOMS: atom_id res chain seq x y z
N MET A 1 17.66 2.93 -11.10
CA MET A 1 17.99 3.10 -9.66
C MET A 1 17.41 1.88 -8.96
N LYS A 2 18.24 0.87 -8.60
CA LYS A 2 17.83 -0.48 -8.11
C LYS A 2 16.66 -0.46 -7.12
N SER A 3 15.45 -0.41 -7.65
CA SER A 3 14.19 -0.31 -6.90
C SER A 3 13.65 -1.70 -6.59
N ASP A 4 14.52 -2.57 -6.10
CA ASP A 4 14.13 -3.85 -5.51
C ASP A 4 14.66 -3.95 -4.07
N SER A 5 14.82 -2.79 -3.41
CA SER A 5 15.28 -2.74 -2.04
C SER A 5 14.20 -3.35 -1.15
N LYS A 6 14.60 -4.32 -0.33
CA LYS A 6 13.76 -5.04 0.64
C LYS A 6 12.86 -4.12 1.48
N ILE A 7 13.26 -2.85 1.61
CA ILE A 7 12.55 -1.75 2.27
C ILE A 7 11.20 -1.46 1.58
N TYR A 8 11.15 -1.37 0.24
CA TYR A 8 9.89 -1.14 -0.48
C TYR A 8 8.89 -2.27 -0.27
N ARG A 9 9.35 -3.53 -0.38
CA ARG A 9 8.50 -4.71 -0.12
C ARG A 9 8.01 -4.78 1.33
N PHE A 10 8.81 -4.32 2.29
CA PHE A 10 8.42 -4.27 3.71
C PHE A 10 7.26 -3.29 3.96
N PHE A 11 7.28 -2.11 3.33
CA PHE A 11 6.25 -1.07 3.52
C PHE A 11 5.03 -1.22 2.61
N PHE A 12 5.21 -1.75 1.39
CA PHE A 12 4.15 -1.76 0.36
C PHE A 12 3.72 -3.16 -0.09
N GLY A 13 4.42 -4.22 0.36
CA GLY A 13 4.12 -5.60 -0.05
C GLY A 13 4.71 -5.94 -1.41
N ARG A 14 4.35 -7.11 -1.94
CA ARG A 14 4.64 -7.45 -3.33
C ARG A 14 3.64 -6.77 -4.26
N ARG A 15 4.06 -6.48 -5.49
CA ARG A 15 3.17 -5.96 -6.51
C ARG A 15 1.98 -6.91 -6.73
N GLY A 16 0.77 -6.38 -6.78
CA GLY A 16 -0.47 -7.16 -6.94
C GLY A 16 -0.99 -7.83 -5.65
N GLU A 17 -0.30 -7.69 -4.52
CA GLU A 17 -0.76 -8.21 -3.24
C GLU A 17 -1.86 -7.32 -2.66
N THR A 18 -3.02 -7.90 -2.32
CA THR A 18 -4.18 -7.19 -1.80
C THR A 18 -4.19 -7.04 -0.28
N ARG A 19 -3.31 -7.76 0.41
CA ARG A 19 -3.20 -7.74 1.87
C ARG A 19 -2.36 -6.55 2.34
N LEU A 20 -2.73 -6.00 3.49
CA LEU A 20 -2.01 -4.87 4.08
C LEU A 20 -0.62 -5.35 4.54
N PRO A 21 0.47 -4.78 4.03
CA PRO A 21 1.82 -5.22 4.32
C PRO A 21 2.21 -4.86 5.76
N PHE A 22 3.11 -5.65 6.34
CA PHE A 22 3.52 -5.54 7.73
C PHE A 22 3.99 -4.13 8.12
N GLY A 23 4.77 -3.46 7.26
CA GLY A 23 5.21 -2.08 7.51
C GLY A 23 4.06 -1.06 7.56
N ALA A 24 3.03 -1.21 6.74
CA ALA A 24 1.84 -0.36 6.80
C ALA A 24 1.00 -0.65 8.05
N MET A 25 0.94 -1.91 8.49
CA MET A 25 0.27 -2.29 9.73
C MET A 25 0.96 -1.66 10.95
N LEU A 26 2.30 -1.66 10.99
CA LEU A 26 3.07 -1.01 12.05
C LEU A 26 2.85 0.50 12.11
N LEU A 27 2.74 1.18 10.95
CA LEU A 27 2.43 2.62 10.90
C LEU A 27 1.07 2.97 11.53
N ILE A 28 0.14 2.02 11.59
CA ILE A 28 -1.18 2.20 12.23
C ILE A 28 -1.12 1.79 13.71
N LEU A 29 -0.49 0.66 14.01
CA LEU A 29 -0.46 0.10 15.35
C LEU A 29 0.44 0.89 16.30
N VAL A 30 1.60 1.38 15.86
CA VAL A 30 2.55 2.08 16.74
C VAL A 30 1.94 3.37 17.34
N PRO A 31 1.27 4.25 16.58
CA PRO A 31 0.55 5.40 17.15
C PRO A 31 -0.58 4.97 18.09
N PHE A 32 -1.28 3.88 17.78
CA PHE A 32 -2.33 3.35 18.64
C PHE A 32 -1.79 2.84 19.98
N PHE A 33 -0.65 2.14 19.97
CA PHE A 33 0.03 1.67 21.19
C PHE A 33 0.65 2.81 21.98
N ILE A 34 1.31 3.78 21.34
CA ILE A 34 1.89 4.95 22.02
C ILE A 34 0.78 5.80 22.64
N GLY A 35 -0.29 6.07 21.89
CA GLY A 35 -1.49 6.73 22.40
C GLY A 35 -2.08 5.94 23.56
N GLY A 36 -2.35 4.65 23.38
CA GLY A 36 -2.91 3.76 24.40
C GLY A 36 -2.08 3.69 25.68
N LEU A 37 -0.75 3.61 25.59
CA LEU A 37 0.18 3.63 26.73
C LEU A 37 0.23 5.01 27.40
N TYR A 38 0.21 6.09 26.61
CA TYR A 38 0.08 7.45 27.14
C TYR A 38 -1.23 7.62 27.93
N PHE A 39 -2.34 7.05 27.42
CA PHE A 39 -3.64 7.05 28.11
C PHE A 39 -3.68 6.15 29.34
N GLN A 40 -3.00 4.99 29.31
CA GLN A 40 -2.86 4.12 30.50
C GLN A 40 -2.00 4.78 31.58
N ASN A 41 -0.90 5.45 31.23
CA ASN A 41 -0.07 6.16 32.20
C ASN A 41 -0.73 7.45 32.73
N ARG A 42 -1.69 8.03 31.98
CA ARG A 42 -2.58 9.09 32.47
C ARG A 42 -3.79 8.58 33.25
N LYS A 43 -3.98 7.26 33.42
CA LYS A 43 -4.64 6.76 34.62
C LYS A 43 -3.73 7.09 35.79
N TYR A 44 -3.76 8.36 36.20
CA TYR A 44 -3.51 8.76 37.57
C TYR A 44 -4.14 7.71 38.45
N ASN A 45 -3.33 7.14 39.33
CA ASN A 45 -3.70 6.23 40.40
C ASN A 45 -5.05 6.65 40.97
N ALA A 46 -6.08 6.02 40.45
CA ALA A 46 -7.39 6.61 40.50
C ALA A 46 -7.85 6.65 41.95
N LEU A 47 -8.58 7.70 42.29
CA LEU A 47 -9.44 7.82 43.47
C LEU A 47 -10.54 6.72 43.52
N LEU A 48 -10.27 5.52 42.97
CA LEU A 48 -11.20 4.42 42.70
C LEU A 48 -11.53 3.60 43.96
N ALA A 49 -10.76 3.71 45.04
CA ALA A 49 -11.04 3.01 46.28
C ALA A 49 -11.48 4.01 47.36
N ASN A 50 -12.79 4.22 47.48
CA ASN A 50 -13.47 5.02 48.51
C ASN A 50 -12.99 6.48 48.60
N PRO A 51 -13.25 7.31 47.57
CA PRO A 51 -12.99 8.74 47.66
C PRO A 51 -13.90 9.39 48.70
N GLU A 52 -13.34 10.34 49.45
CA GLU A 52 -14.10 11.20 50.36
C GLU A 52 -14.29 12.58 49.73
N HIS A 53 -15.42 13.22 50.05
CA HIS A 53 -15.77 14.55 49.56
C HIS A 53 -15.65 15.56 50.69
N THR A 54 -15.04 16.70 50.41
CA THR A 54 -15.06 17.85 51.32
C THR A 54 -15.09 19.15 50.52
N SER A 55 -15.34 20.26 51.20
CA SER A 55 -15.22 21.60 50.65
C SER A 55 -13.98 22.28 51.19
N THR A 56 -13.30 23.04 50.33
CA THR A 56 -12.19 23.89 50.74
C THR A 56 -12.36 25.29 50.15
N VAL A 57 -11.45 26.19 50.50
CA VAL A 57 -11.38 27.56 50.02
C VAL A 57 -10.14 27.72 49.16
N ILE A 58 -10.27 28.49 48.08
CA ILE A 58 -9.15 28.86 47.22
C ILE A 58 -8.15 29.69 48.03
N SER A 59 -6.94 29.17 48.17
CA SER A 59 -5.86 29.80 48.94
C SER A 59 -5.05 30.81 48.13
N ASP A 60 -4.92 30.61 46.82
CA ASP A 60 -4.17 31.49 45.92
C ASP A 60 -4.60 31.28 44.47
N ILE A 61 -4.32 32.26 43.59
CA ILE A 61 -4.53 32.14 42.15
C ILE A 61 -3.24 32.53 41.43
N GLY A 62 -2.63 31.54 40.77
CA GLY A 62 -1.43 31.70 39.95
C GLY A 62 -1.75 31.85 38.46
N TYR A 63 -0.77 32.30 37.69
CA TYR A 63 -0.81 32.31 36.23
C TYR A 63 0.44 31.63 35.66
N VAL A 64 0.26 30.65 34.78
CA VAL A 64 1.36 29.98 34.08
C VAL A 64 1.16 30.12 32.57
N GLY A 65 1.84 31.11 32.00
CA GLY A 65 1.88 31.35 30.55
C GLY A 65 0.49 31.54 29.91
N ASN A 66 0.29 30.95 28.72
CA ASN A 66 -0.95 31.04 27.95
C ASN A 66 -2.06 30.06 28.39
N SER A 67 -1.87 29.32 29.49
CA SER A 67 -2.78 28.23 29.89
C SER A 67 -3.97 28.67 30.77
N GLY A 68 -4.05 29.96 31.12
CA GLY A 68 -5.10 30.53 31.99
C GLY A 68 -4.76 30.52 33.49
N PRO A 69 -5.65 31.08 34.34
CA PRO A 69 -5.47 31.10 35.80
C PRO A 69 -5.53 29.70 36.40
N ILE A 70 -4.62 29.43 37.34
CA ILE A 70 -4.57 28.23 38.17
C ILE A 70 -5.06 28.60 39.56
N ILE A 71 -6.14 27.99 40.02
CA ILE A 71 -6.56 28.07 41.41
C ILE A 71 -5.71 27.10 42.24
N HIS A 72 -5.23 27.55 43.40
CA HIS A 72 -4.54 26.73 44.38
C HIS A 72 -5.41 26.60 45.63
N TYR A 73 -5.46 25.41 46.20
CA TYR A 73 -6.21 25.15 47.43
C TYR A 73 -5.44 24.26 48.38
N LYS A 74 -5.76 24.40 49.66
CA LYS A 74 -5.19 23.61 50.75
C LYS A 74 -6.27 23.32 51.77
N PHE A 75 -6.38 22.07 52.21
CA PHE A 75 -7.31 21.68 53.26
C PHE A 75 -6.68 20.66 54.19
N THR A 76 -7.20 20.57 55.42
CA THR A 76 -6.70 19.63 56.43
C THR A 76 -7.85 18.77 56.93
N VAL A 77 -7.69 17.46 56.85
CA VAL A 77 -8.65 16.47 57.36
C VAL A 77 -7.91 15.52 58.28
N ASN A 78 -8.42 15.31 59.50
CA ASN A 78 -7.83 14.40 60.49
C ASN A 78 -6.32 14.64 60.74
N GLY A 79 -5.88 15.91 60.71
CA GLY A 79 -4.46 16.30 60.91
C GLY A 79 -3.57 16.16 59.66
N VAL A 80 -4.08 15.61 58.56
CA VAL A 80 -3.34 15.48 57.28
C VAL A 80 -3.68 16.66 56.38
N THR A 81 -2.65 17.28 55.80
CA THR A 81 -2.79 18.45 54.93
C THR A 81 -2.68 18.05 53.47
N TYR A 82 -3.70 18.38 52.71
CA TYR A 82 -3.82 18.19 51.28
C TYR A 82 -3.55 19.50 50.55
N LYS A 83 -2.92 19.42 49.39
CA LYS A 83 -2.68 20.56 48.50
C LYS A 83 -3.03 20.14 47.08
N GLY A 84 -3.65 21.05 46.33
CA GLY A 84 -3.99 20.81 44.94
C GLY A 84 -4.13 22.12 44.15
N GLY A 85 -4.36 21.99 42.86
CA GLY A 85 -4.66 23.10 42.00
C GLY A 85 -5.25 22.68 40.66
N MET A 86 -6.03 23.57 40.06
CA MET A 86 -6.78 23.36 38.82
C MET A 86 -6.76 24.60 37.95
N TYR A 87 -6.77 24.45 36.63
CA TYR A 87 -7.04 25.57 35.72
C TYR A 87 -8.53 25.91 35.72
N ALA A 88 -8.90 27.07 36.23
CA ALA A 88 -10.29 27.46 36.40
C ALA A 88 -10.49 28.97 36.26
N ASN A 89 -11.43 29.39 35.41
CA ASN A 89 -11.80 30.79 35.23
C ASN A 89 -13.02 31.14 36.10
N GLY A 90 -13.14 32.40 36.51
CA GLY A 90 -14.33 32.93 37.18
C GLY A 90 -14.39 32.69 38.69
N PHE A 91 -13.29 32.21 39.29
CA PHE A 91 -13.14 32.07 40.74
C PHE A 91 -12.20 33.13 41.31
N ALA A 92 -12.41 33.49 42.58
CA ALA A 92 -11.58 34.39 43.37
C ALA A 92 -10.95 33.68 44.57
N VAL A 93 -9.85 34.23 45.09
CA VAL A 93 -9.30 33.81 46.38
C VAL A 93 -10.37 34.02 47.45
N GLY A 94 -10.65 32.98 48.25
CA GLY A 94 -11.74 32.99 49.22
C GLY A 94 -13.02 32.26 48.77
N ASP A 95 -13.17 31.91 47.50
CA ASP A 95 -14.31 31.12 47.04
C ASP A 95 -14.23 29.67 47.52
N SER A 96 -15.39 29.07 47.80
CA SER A 96 -15.49 27.68 48.20
C SER A 96 -15.61 26.77 46.99
N ILE A 97 -14.84 25.68 47.00
CA ILE A 97 -14.83 24.64 45.97
C ILE A 97 -15.00 23.26 46.59
N GLY A 98 -15.67 22.36 45.88
CA GLY A 98 -15.71 20.95 46.24
C GLY A 98 -14.42 20.24 45.78
N VAL A 99 -13.88 19.38 46.64
CA VAL A 99 -12.71 18.54 46.36
C VAL A 99 -12.98 17.08 46.71
N VAL A 100 -12.32 16.20 45.98
CA VAL A 100 -12.36 14.75 46.14
C VAL A 100 -10.95 14.28 46.49
N TYR A 101 -10.81 13.48 47.55
CA TYR A 101 -9.49 13.07 48.05
C TYR A 101 -9.46 11.62 48.54
N GLN A 102 -8.23 11.09 48.64
CA GLN A 102 -7.96 9.77 49.22
C GLN A 102 -7.40 9.93 50.63
N LYS A 103 -8.03 9.28 51.61
CA LYS A 103 -7.63 9.37 53.03
C LYS A 103 -6.16 8.97 53.26
N ASP A 104 -5.70 7.92 52.58
CA ASP A 104 -4.37 7.35 52.78
C ASP A 104 -3.30 7.94 51.83
N ASN A 105 -3.66 8.90 50.97
CA ASN A 105 -2.72 9.50 50.03
C ASN A 105 -2.96 11.02 49.86
N PRO A 106 -2.25 11.86 50.63
CA PRO A 106 -2.44 13.31 50.60
C PRO A 106 -2.08 13.99 49.27
N GLU A 107 -1.26 13.33 48.44
CA GLU A 107 -0.94 13.82 47.10
C GLU A 107 -2.02 13.48 46.07
N ASN A 108 -2.97 12.62 46.42
CA ASN A 108 -4.05 12.18 45.54
C ASN A 108 -5.37 12.89 45.89
N ASN A 109 -5.52 14.11 45.38
CA ASN A 109 -6.73 14.90 45.49
C ASN A 109 -6.97 15.70 44.20
N MET A 110 -8.23 16.02 43.90
CA MET A 110 -8.64 16.84 42.76
C MET A 110 -9.93 17.60 43.06
N THR A 111 -10.29 18.56 42.24
CA THR A 111 -11.60 19.23 42.37
C THR A 111 -12.75 18.30 41.95
N VAL A 112 -13.95 18.58 42.44
CA VAL A 112 -15.17 17.85 42.02
C VAL A 112 -15.42 17.98 40.51
N PHE A 113 -15.06 19.12 39.91
CA PHE A 113 -15.15 19.32 38.47
C PHE A 113 -14.22 18.37 37.71
N GLU A 114 -12.94 18.29 38.10
CA GLU A 114 -11.98 17.33 37.52
C GLU A 114 -12.41 15.87 37.72
N TYR A 115 -13.05 15.57 38.85
CA TYR A 115 -13.54 14.22 39.16
C TYR A 115 -14.69 13.78 38.26
N TYR A 116 -15.66 14.66 37.98
CA TYR A 116 -16.85 14.32 37.18
C TYR A 116 -16.71 14.60 35.68
N ASP A 117 -15.98 15.64 35.27
CA ASP A 117 -15.85 15.99 33.85
C ASP A 117 -14.89 15.04 33.11
N GLY A 118 -14.05 14.30 33.84
CA GLY A 118 -13.06 13.39 33.28
C GLY A 118 -12.07 14.09 32.34
N PRO A 119 -11.04 13.40 31.84
CA PRO A 119 -10.20 13.97 30.79
C PRO A 119 -11.04 14.29 29.55
N SER A 120 -10.82 15.44 28.91
CA SER A 120 -11.47 15.76 27.63
C SER A 120 -10.90 14.88 26.50
N TYR A 121 -11.37 13.64 26.43
CA TYR A 121 -10.89 12.61 25.50
C TYR A 121 -11.24 12.89 24.02
N GLY A 122 -12.15 13.82 23.75
CA GLY A 122 -12.70 14.04 22.42
C GLY A 122 -11.67 14.51 21.39
N SER A 123 -10.82 15.48 21.73
CA SER A 123 -9.94 16.12 20.75
C SER A 123 -8.78 15.21 20.31
N VAL A 124 -8.11 14.55 21.26
CA VAL A 124 -6.94 13.70 20.95
C VAL A 124 -7.34 12.46 20.14
N ALA A 125 -8.46 11.83 20.46
CA ALA A 125 -8.97 10.69 19.69
C ALA A 125 -9.27 11.07 18.23
N ILE A 126 -9.82 12.26 17.99
CA ILE A 126 -10.08 12.80 16.65
C ILE A 126 -8.77 13.00 15.87
N PHE A 127 -7.72 13.58 16.48
CA PHE A 127 -6.42 13.75 15.83
C PHE A 127 -5.77 12.40 15.46
N VAL A 128 -5.87 11.40 16.33
CA VAL A 128 -5.35 10.05 16.05
C VAL A 128 -6.11 9.38 14.90
N LEU A 129 -7.45 9.45 14.89
CA LEU A 129 -8.26 8.92 13.79
C LEU A 129 -7.96 9.62 12.46
N ALA A 130 -7.84 10.95 12.47
CA ALA A 130 -7.50 11.72 11.28
C ALA A 130 -6.11 11.35 10.72
N ALA A 131 -5.13 11.16 11.60
CA ALA A 131 -3.79 10.71 11.20
C ALA A 131 -3.80 9.31 10.56
N ILE A 132 -4.57 8.37 11.13
CA ILE A 132 -4.74 7.01 10.56
C ILE A 132 -5.38 7.07 9.17
N VAL A 133 -6.45 7.86 9.01
CA VAL A 133 -7.15 8.02 7.71
C VAL A 133 -6.20 8.62 6.66
N LEU A 134 -5.43 9.65 7.02
CA LEU A 134 -4.45 10.25 6.13
C LEU A 134 -3.32 9.27 5.74
N ALA A 135 -2.83 8.48 6.70
CA ALA A 135 -1.82 7.46 6.44
C ALA A 135 -2.34 6.37 5.49
N LEU A 136 -3.55 5.87 5.70
CA LEU A 136 -4.21 4.90 4.82
C LEU A 136 -4.45 5.48 3.43
N TYR A 137 -4.89 6.74 3.32
CA TYR A 137 -5.09 7.40 2.04
C TYR A 137 -3.78 7.58 1.27
N ARG A 138 -2.72 8.07 1.93
CA ARG A 138 -1.39 8.21 1.32
C ARG A 138 -0.82 6.86 0.89
N TRP A 139 -0.91 5.84 1.75
CA TRP A 139 -0.49 4.49 1.41
C TRP A 139 -1.25 3.95 0.20
N ARG A 140 -2.57 4.07 0.16
CA ARG A 140 -3.38 3.63 -0.98
C ARG A 140 -3.02 4.35 -2.28
N LYS A 141 -2.76 5.66 -2.22
CA LYS A 141 -2.34 6.46 -3.39
C LYS A 141 -0.95 6.02 -3.90
N ILE A 142 0.02 5.84 -2.99
CA ILE A 142 1.37 5.43 -3.35
C ILE A 142 1.39 3.98 -3.83
N ASN A 143 0.66 3.08 -3.16
CA ASN A 143 0.55 1.67 -3.55
C ASN A 143 -0.13 1.51 -4.92
N ARG A 144 -1.12 2.35 -5.26
CA ARG A 144 -1.65 2.41 -6.64
C ARG A 144 -0.57 2.80 -7.62
N LYS A 145 0.13 3.92 -7.39
CA LYS A 145 1.23 4.36 -8.26
C LYS A 145 2.32 3.28 -8.43
N TYR A 146 2.67 2.60 -7.34
CA TYR A 146 3.65 1.51 -7.33
C TYR A 146 3.15 0.27 -8.07
N ASN A 147 1.88 -0.12 -7.92
CA ASN A 147 1.31 -1.22 -8.69
C ASN A 147 1.12 -0.88 -10.17
N ASP A 148 0.87 0.39 -10.47
CA ASP A 148 0.57 0.82 -11.83
C ASP A 148 1.83 1.12 -12.65
N SER A 149 2.97 1.52 -12.06
CA SER A 149 4.17 1.93 -12.81
C SER A 149 4.81 0.80 -13.63
N CYS A 150 5.64 1.08 -14.62
CA CYS A 150 6.49 0.05 -15.21
C CYS A 150 7.64 -0.32 -14.24
N PRO A 151 7.98 -1.62 -14.03
CA PRO A 151 9.24 -1.97 -13.37
C PRO A 151 10.42 -1.58 -14.28
N GLU A 152 11.59 -1.30 -13.69
CA GLU A 152 12.80 -1.02 -14.50
C GLU A 152 13.13 -2.25 -15.36
N LEU A 153 13.10 -2.06 -16.69
CA LEU A 153 13.47 -3.06 -17.68
C LEU A 153 14.89 -2.77 -18.14
N ASP A 154 15.87 -3.49 -17.60
CA ASP A 154 17.27 -3.32 -18.01
C ASP A 154 17.51 -3.94 -19.40
N GLY A 155 18.26 -3.23 -20.25
CA GLY A 155 18.68 -3.72 -21.57
C GLY A 155 17.54 -3.90 -22.59
N THR A 156 17.75 -4.80 -23.56
CA THR A 156 16.77 -5.09 -24.62
C THR A 156 16.19 -6.49 -24.47
N GLY A 157 14.87 -6.59 -24.29
CA GLY A 157 14.18 -7.87 -24.20
C GLY A 157 13.07 -8.02 -25.23
N ARG A 158 12.77 -9.26 -25.58
CA ARG A 158 11.72 -9.59 -26.57
C ARG A 158 10.92 -10.81 -26.13
N CYS A 159 9.61 -10.74 -26.32
CA CYS A 159 8.67 -11.81 -26.02
C CYS A 159 7.66 -11.89 -27.16
N ARG A 160 7.41 -13.09 -27.68
CA ARG A 160 6.26 -13.33 -28.55
C ARG A 160 5.15 -13.97 -27.73
N ILE A 161 3.95 -13.41 -27.80
CA ILE A 161 2.77 -13.95 -27.13
C ILE A 161 1.79 -14.40 -28.19
N TYR A 162 1.32 -15.64 -28.08
CA TYR A 162 0.18 -16.13 -28.85
C TYR A 162 -1.02 -16.29 -27.93
N ARG A 163 -2.22 -15.93 -28.40
CA ARG A 163 -3.47 -16.23 -27.72
C ARG A 163 -4.22 -17.30 -28.51
N THR A 164 -4.45 -18.44 -27.87
CA THR A 164 -5.34 -19.49 -28.39
C THR A 164 -6.75 -19.33 -27.80
N ASP A 165 -7.63 -20.27 -28.08
CA ASP A 165 -8.94 -20.40 -27.44
C ASP A 165 -8.84 -20.72 -25.94
N LYS A 166 -7.73 -21.33 -25.48
CA LYS A 166 -7.57 -21.85 -24.12
C LYS A 166 -6.60 -21.06 -23.25
N GLU A 167 -5.54 -20.53 -23.83
CA GLU A 167 -4.42 -19.98 -23.08
C GLU A 167 -3.58 -18.97 -23.88
N TYR A 168 -2.80 -18.19 -23.14
CA TYR A 168 -1.68 -17.41 -23.65
C TYR A 168 -0.41 -18.26 -23.64
N ILE A 169 0.34 -18.21 -24.73
CA ILE A 169 1.65 -18.86 -24.88
C ILE A 169 2.70 -17.77 -25.00
N PHE A 170 3.53 -17.64 -23.98
CA PHE A 170 4.65 -16.69 -23.94
C PHE A 170 5.92 -17.40 -24.39
N VAL A 171 6.54 -16.88 -25.43
CA VAL A 171 7.73 -17.45 -26.07
C VAL A 171 8.86 -16.45 -25.95
N THR A 172 10.00 -16.90 -25.43
CA THR A 172 11.23 -16.09 -25.35
C THR A 172 11.77 -15.85 -26.74
N VAL A 173 12.21 -14.62 -27.05
CA VAL A 173 12.81 -14.28 -28.35
C VAL A 173 14.21 -13.71 -28.12
N TYR A 174 15.23 -14.37 -28.66
CA TYR A 174 16.61 -13.89 -28.68
C TYR A 174 16.89 -13.23 -30.02
N ASN A 175 17.10 -11.91 -30.00
CA ASN A 175 17.23 -11.10 -31.21
C ASN A 175 16.03 -11.24 -32.17
N VAL A 176 16.08 -12.18 -33.12
CA VAL A 176 15.00 -12.48 -34.06
C VAL A 176 14.45 -13.90 -33.92
N THR A 177 15.05 -14.73 -33.06
CA THR A 177 14.77 -16.16 -33.00
C THR A 177 14.02 -16.54 -31.74
N ALA A 178 12.90 -17.23 -31.91
CA ALA A 178 12.11 -17.77 -30.81
C ALA A 178 12.82 -18.99 -30.17
N SER A 179 12.82 -19.06 -28.83
CA SER A 179 13.46 -20.12 -28.08
C SER A 179 12.79 -20.34 -26.70
N LEU A 180 13.42 -21.16 -25.87
CA LEU A 180 13.05 -21.40 -24.48
C LEU A 180 13.55 -20.27 -23.56
N PRO A 181 12.93 -20.06 -22.38
CA PRO A 181 11.76 -20.76 -21.87
C PRO A 181 10.45 -20.37 -22.58
N ILE A 182 9.45 -21.26 -22.51
CA ILE A 182 8.07 -21.01 -22.95
C ILE A 182 7.18 -21.16 -21.73
N LYS A 183 6.26 -20.22 -21.55
CA LYS A 183 5.33 -20.18 -20.41
C LYS A 183 3.89 -20.12 -20.91
N PHE A 184 2.97 -20.61 -20.10
CA PHE A 184 1.56 -20.72 -20.43
C PHE A 184 0.73 -20.09 -19.32
N LEU A 185 -0.29 -19.32 -19.67
CA LEU A 185 -1.26 -18.77 -18.72
C LEU A 185 -2.69 -18.94 -19.25
N PRO A 186 -3.68 -19.25 -18.39
CA PRO A 186 -5.08 -19.29 -18.82
C PRO A 186 -5.56 -17.90 -19.26
N ILE A 187 -6.57 -17.84 -20.15
CA ILE A 187 -7.11 -16.57 -20.67
C ILE A 187 -7.64 -15.65 -19.55
N GLY A 188 -8.15 -16.22 -18.46
CA GLY A 188 -8.64 -15.48 -17.28
C GLY A 188 -7.57 -15.09 -16.25
N CYS A 189 -6.27 -15.18 -16.57
CA CYS A 189 -5.21 -14.87 -15.62
C CYS A 189 -5.28 -13.41 -15.12
N SER A 190 -4.86 -13.20 -13.88
CA SER A 190 -4.76 -11.87 -13.29
C SER A 190 -3.69 -11.02 -14.00
N ASN A 191 -3.77 -9.70 -13.88
CA ASN A 191 -2.73 -8.81 -14.43
C ASN A 191 -1.36 -9.09 -13.79
N GLY A 192 -1.33 -9.45 -12.50
CA GLY A 192 -0.08 -9.79 -11.81
C GLY A 192 0.57 -11.06 -12.35
N GLU A 193 -0.20 -12.10 -12.68
CA GLU A 193 0.34 -13.32 -13.29
C GLU A 193 0.87 -13.06 -14.70
N PHE A 194 0.14 -12.27 -15.49
CA PHE A 194 0.56 -11.86 -16.83
C PHE A 194 1.86 -11.07 -16.79
N GLU A 195 1.93 -10.06 -15.91
CA GLU A 195 3.14 -9.27 -15.66
C GLU A 195 4.32 -10.16 -15.27
N ASN A 196 4.17 -10.96 -14.22
CA ASN A 196 5.27 -11.79 -13.70
C ASN A 196 5.82 -12.72 -14.78
N THR A 197 4.93 -13.34 -15.56
CA THR A 197 5.33 -14.24 -16.65
C THR A 197 6.05 -13.47 -17.77
N LEU A 198 5.56 -12.30 -18.15
CA LEU A 198 6.22 -11.46 -19.16
C LEU A 198 7.61 -11.02 -18.69
N MET A 199 7.75 -10.63 -17.42
CA MET A 199 9.02 -10.23 -16.82
C MET A 199 10.02 -11.38 -16.78
N GLU A 200 9.58 -12.58 -16.40
CA GLU A 200 10.44 -13.79 -16.46
C GLU A 200 10.97 -14.03 -17.87
N ILE A 201 10.12 -13.85 -18.89
CA ILE A 201 10.51 -14.04 -20.29
C ILE A 201 11.47 -12.93 -20.76
N PHE A 202 11.23 -11.67 -20.42
CA PHE A 202 12.15 -10.58 -20.75
C PHE A 202 13.52 -10.79 -20.11
N GLN A 203 13.56 -11.18 -18.84
CA GLN A 203 14.82 -11.53 -18.15
C GLN A 203 15.53 -12.70 -18.84
N ALA A 204 14.79 -13.75 -19.22
CA ALA A 204 15.36 -14.87 -19.96
C ALA A 204 15.92 -14.43 -21.32
N SER A 205 15.24 -13.52 -22.03
CA SER A 205 15.64 -13.01 -23.35
C SER A 205 16.95 -12.21 -23.33
N LEU A 206 17.33 -11.65 -22.17
CA LEU A 206 18.59 -10.92 -21.98
C LEU A 206 19.81 -11.85 -21.89
N HIS A 207 19.64 -13.08 -21.40
CA HIS A 207 20.75 -13.89 -20.89
C HIS A 207 21.65 -14.56 -21.94
N GLY A 208 21.58 -14.20 -23.23
CA GLY A 208 22.54 -14.62 -24.27
C GLY A 208 22.68 -16.12 -24.53
N LYS A 209 22.02 -16.99 -23.76
CA LYS A 209 21.98 -18.44 -23.96
C LYS A 209 20.86 -18.80 -24.92
N TYR A 210 21.13 -18.57 -26.20
CA TYR A 210 20.31 -19.10 -27.27
C TYR A 210 20.52 -20.62 -27.39
N VAL A 211 19.45 -21.38 -27.22
CA VAL A 211 19.39 -22.77 -27.68
C VAL A 211 18.70 -22.76 -29.03
N GLU A 212 19.42 -23.16 -30.07
CA GLU A 212 18.85 -23.34 -31.41
C GLU A 212 17.89 -24.52 -31.39
N LEU A 213 16.60 -24.19 -31.45
CA LEU A 213 15.53 -25.18 -31.56
C LEU A 213 15.11 -25.27 -33.02
N LYS A 214 15.02 -26.50 -33.54
CA LYS A 214 14.42 -26.70 -34.85
C LYS A 214 12.95 -26.27 -34.80
N ASN A 215 12.41 -25.77 -35.90
CA ASN A 215 11.00 -25.36 -35.98
C ASN A 215 10.00 -26.43 -35.49
N ALA A 216 10.32 -27.72 -35.69
CA ALA A 216 9.51 -28.85 -35.23
C ALA A 216 9.60 -29.08 -33.70
N GLU A 217 10.72 -28.73 -33.08
CA GLU A 217 10.92 -28.81 -31.63
C GLU A 217 10.20 -27.63 -30.94
N LEU A 218 10.32 -26.43 -31.51
CA LEU A 218 9.68 -25.23 -30.99
C LEU A 218 8.15 -25.37 -30.97
N ILE A 219 7.53 -25.81 -32.08
CA ILE A 219 6.08 -25.98 -32.13
C ILE A 219 5.57 -27.04 -31.13
N LYS A 220 6.35 -28.11 -30.91
CA LYS A 220 6.08 -29.12 -29.89
C LYS A 220 6.24 -28.57 -28.48
N ALA A 221 7.27 -27.75 -28.22
CA ALA A 221 7.50 -27.10 -26.93
C ALA A 221 6.38 -26.10 -26.60
N MET A 222 5.80 -25.45 -27.61
CA MET A 222 4.57 -24.64 -27.50
C MET A 222 3.30 -25.48 -27.34
N LYS A 223 3.40 -26.81 -27.33
CA LYS A 223 2.27 -27.76 -27.25
C LYS A 223 1.26 -27.62 -28.39
N GLN A 224 1.72 -27.23 -29.58
CA GLN A 224 0.88 -27.06 -30.77
C GLN A 224 1.09 -28.18 -31.78
N ARG A 225 0.05 -28.54 -32.54
CA ARG A 225 0.12 -29.66 -33.50
C ARG A 225 0.94 -29.30 -34.74
N SER A 226 0.79 -28.07 -35.22
CA SER A 226 1.53 -27.55 -36.37
C SER A 226 1.52 -26.01 -36.40
N TRP A 227 2.48 -25.44 -37.11
CA TRP A 227 2.53 -24.00 -37.38
C TRP A 227 1.29 -23.50 -38.11
N ARG A 228 0.80 -24.27 -39.09
CA ARG A 228 -0.43 -23.94 -39.83
C ARG A 228 -1.64 -23.83 -38.92
N GLN A 229 -1.83 -24.80 -38.02
CA GLN A 229 -2.92 -24.77 -37.04
C GLN A 229 -2.79 -23.56 -36.12
N LEU A 230 -1.60 -23.32 -35.57
CA LEU A 230 -1.36 -22.17 -34.71
C LEU A 230 -1.74 -20.86 -35.41
N TYR A 231 -1.29 -20.64 -36.65
CA TYR A 231 -1.58 -19.41 -37.39
C TYR A 231 -3.05 -19.24 -37.77
N GLN A 232 -3.80 -20.34 -37.94
CA GLN A 232 -5.23 -20.28 -38.26
C GLN A 232 -6.11 -20.01 -37.03
N HIS A 233 -5.67 -20.44 -35.85
CA HIS A 233 -6.48 -20.48 -34.63
C HIS A 233 -5.91 -19.66 -33.46
N SER A 234 -4.91 -18.82 -33.71
CA SER A 234 -4.37 -17.90 -32.72
C SER A 234 -4.16 -16.51 -33.29
N THR A 235 -4.16 -15.53 -32.41
CA THR A 235 -3.58 -14.20 -32.64
C THR A 235 -2.21 -14.16 -31.99
N GLY A 236 -1.33 -13.30 -32.50
CA GLY A 236 0.01 -13.15 -31.96
C GLY A 236 0.41 -11.69 -31.84
N VAL A 237 1.27 -11.40 -30.88
CA VAL A 237 1.97 -10.12 -30.73
C VAL A 237 3.44 -10.38 -30.42
N LEU A 238 4.31 -9.48 -30.87
CA LEU A 238 5.69 -9.37 -30.45
C LEU A 238 5.82 -8.15 -29.55
N LEU A 239 6.26 -8.35 -28.31
CA LEU A 239 6.65 -7.28 -27.41
C LEU A 239 8.17 -7.17 -27.47
N LYS A 240 8.69 -5.96 -27.66
CA LYS A 240 10.13 -5.67 -27.60
C LYS A 240 10.34 -4.39 -26.79
N HIS A 241 11.38 -4.36 -25.98
CA HIS A 241 11.77 -3.16 -25.23
C HIS A 241 13.25 -2.85 -25.37
N ASP A 242 13.60 -1.59 -25.14
CA ASP A 242 14.99 -1.07 -25.17
C ASP A 242 15.34 -0.26 -23.92
N SER A 243 14.74 -0.60 -22.79
CA SER A 243 14.82 0.04 -21.46
C SER A 243 14.10 1.37 -21.31
N ARG A 244 13.86 2.09 -22.41
CA ARG A 244 13.09 3.34 -22.40
C ARG A 244 11.72 3.17 -23.01
N THR A 245 11.61 2.35 -24.05
CA THR A 245 10.37 2.13 -24.76
C THR A 245 10.00 0.66 -24.75
N LEU A 246 8.69 0.39 -24.78
CA LEU A 246 8.15 -0.93 -25.09
C LEU A 246 7.20 -0.79 -26.26
N GLU A 247 7.45 -1.58 -27.30
CA GLU A 247 6.61 -1.68 -28.49
C GLU A 247 5.87 -3.03 -28.48
N ILE A 248 4.57 -2.97 -28.77
CA ILE A 248 3.70 -4.13 -29.01
C ILE A 248 3.36 -4.15 -30.50
N LEU A 249 3.87 -5.16 -31.20
CA LEU A 249 3.66 -5.35 -32.64
C LEU A 249 2.73 -6.56 -32.87
N PRO A 250 1.46 -6.34 -33.22
CA PRO A 250 0.52 -7.42 -33.51
C PRO A 250 0.78 -8.10 -34.86
N ASN A 251 0.27 -9.32 -34.99
CA ASN A 251 0.25 -10.06 -36.24
C ASN A 251 -1.06 -9.78 -37.00
N ARG A 252 -0.96 -9.78 -38.34
CA ARG A 252 -2.07 -9.93 -39.27
C ARG A 252 -1.91 -11.24 -40.06
N LYS A 253 -2.99 -11.70 -40.70
CA LYS A 253 -2.88 -12.79 -41.67
C LYS A 253 -2.01 -12.32 -42.84
N ALA A 254 -1.07 -13.15 -43.26
CA ALA A 254 -0.26 -12.87 -44.43
C ALA A 254 -1.14 -12.76 -45.69
N THR A 255 -0.75 -11.91 -46.64
CA THR A 255 -1.51 -11.62 -47.87
C THR A 255 -1.73 -12.85 -48.76
N ASP A 256 -0.83 -13.83 -48.66
CA ASP A 256 -0.90 -15.11 -49.37
C ASP A 256 -1.75 -16.16 -48.64
N GLY A 257 -2.34 -15.80 -47.49
CA GLY A 257 -3.11 -16.69 -46.62
C GLY A 257 -2.29 -17.76 -45.91
N LYS A 258 -0.95 -17.75 -46.05
CA LYS A 258 -0.04 -18.78 -45.52
C LYS A 258 0.82 -18.22 -44.40
N GLY A 259 0.17 -17.96 -43.27
CA GLY A 259 0.85 -17.63 -42.01
C GLY A 259 0.51 -16.24 -41.50
N LEU A 260 1.45 -15.67 -40.73
CA LEU A 260 1.30 -14.39 -40.05
C LEU A 260 2.35 -13.41 -40.57
N ASP A 261 1.91 -12.19 -40.84
CA ASP A 261 2.74 -11.03 -41.15
C ASP A 261 2.61 -9.99 -40.03
N TRP A 262 3.52 -9.03 -39.94
CA TRP A 262 3.46 -7.99 -38.92
C TRP A 262 2.48 -6.89 -39.33
N ASP A 263 1.63 -6.48 -38.38
CA ASP A 263 0.70 -5.38 -38.57
C ASP A 263 1.27 -4.10 -37.95
N TYR A 264 2.17 -3.46 -38.70
CA TYR A 264 2.81 -2.20 -38.29
C TYR A 264 1.81 -1.04 -38.10
N PHE A 265 0.63 -1.09 -38.73
CA PHE A 265 -0.40 -0.05 -38.57
C PHE A 265 -1.08 -0.11 -37.20
N ARG A 266 -1.13 -1.31 -36.59
CA ARG A 266 -1.69 -1.52 -35.25
C ARG A 266 -0.62 -1.62 -34.17
N ALA A 267 0.64 -1.34 -34.50
CA ALA A 267 1.73 -1.31 -33.52
C ALA A 267 1.51 -0.16 -32.52
N ILE A 268 1.79 -0.43 -31.24
CA ILE A 268 1.65 0.56 -30.16
C ILE A 268 2.97 0.61 -29.40
N SER A 269 3.47 1.82 -29.17
CA SER A 269 4.68 2.06 -28.37
C SER A 269 4.35 2.84 -27.11
N PHE A 270 5.03 2.49 -26.03
CA PHE A 270 4.91 3.12 -24.72
C PHE A 270 6.26 3.63 -24.26
N ASP A 271 6.27 4.86 -23.74
CA ASP A 271 7.39 5.38 -22.95
C ASP A 271 7.31 4.79 -21.53
N LEU A 272 8.30 3.98 -21.16
CA LEU A 272 8.32 3.25 -19.90
C LEU A 272 8.45 4.17 -18.67
N ASP A 273 8.98 5.39 -18.83
CA ASP A 273 9.12 6.36 -17.73
C ASP A 273 7.75 6.89 -17.25
N GLY A 274 6.75 6.88 -18.14
CA GLY A 274 5.40 7.38 -17.87
C GLY A 274 4.28 6.35 -17.97
N ALA A 275 4.52 5.20 -18.60
CA ALA A 275 3.48 4.22 -18.89
C ALA A 275 3.08 3.38 -17.68
N SER A 276 1.79 3.03 -17.64
CA SER A 276 1.29 2.03 -16.70
C SER A 276 1.41 0.62 -17.25
N TRP A 277 1.89 -0.31 -16.43
CA TRP A 277 1.90 -1.74 -16.75
C TRP A 277 0.51 -2.32 -16.96
N LYS A 278 -0.47 -1.80 -16.23
CA LYS A 278 -1.87 -2.14 -16.45
C LYS A 278 -2.32 -1.77 -17.87
N ASP A 279 -1.94 -0.59 -18.36
CA ASP A 279 -2.31 -0.11 -19.70
C ASP A 279 -1.61 -0.92 -20.79
N ILE A 280 -0.34 -1.29 -20.57
CA ILE A 280 0.43 -2.13 -21.48
C ILE A 280 -0.16 -3.54 -21.57
N ILE A 281 -0.51 -4.16 -20.44
CA ILE A 281 -1.15 -5.48 -20.41
C ILE A 281 -2.53 -5.41 -21.07
N ASN A 282 -3.34 -4.40 -20.76
CA ASN A 282 -4.66 -4.23 -21.37
C ASN A 282 -4.57 -4.02 -22.88
N SER A 283 -3.61 -3.22 -23.36
CA SER A 283 -3.38 -2.99 -24.78
C SER A 283 -2.89 -4.25 -25.48
N THR A 284 -1.99 -5.01 -24.84
CA THR A 284 -1.53 -6.32 -25.33
C THR A 284 -2.70 -7.28 -25.49
N ARG A 285 -3.57 -7.39 -24.48
CA ARG A 285 -4.75 -8.26 -24.51
C ARG A 285 -5.73 -7.83 -25.59
N LYS A 286 -6.01 -6.53 -25.71
CA LYS A 286 -6.88 -5.99 -26.76
C LYS A 286 -6.36 -6.29 -28.16
N LEU A 287 -5.05 -6.20 -28.38
CA LEU A 287 -4.44 -6.57 -29.66
C LEU A 287 -4.50 -8.08 -29.93
N LEU A 288 -4.48 -8.90 -28.89
CA LEU A 288 -4.66 -10.35 -28.96
C LEU A 288 -6.13 -10.78 -29.05
N GLU A 289 -7.10 -9.95 -28.69
CA GLU A 289 -8.50 -10.25 -28.88
C GLU A 289 -8.81 -10.37 -30.38
N TYR A 290 -9.46 -11.47 -30.75
CA TYR A 290 -9.74 -11.81 -32.13
C TYR A 290 -10.82 -10.85 -32.66
N HIS A 291 -10.43 -9.85 -33.44
CA HIS A 291 -11.36 -9.14 -34.31
C HIS A 291 -11.57 -9.99 -35.56
N GLY A 292 -12.34 -11.06 -35.41
CA GLY A 292 -13.09 -11.61 -36.53
C GLY A 292 -14.16 -10.58 -36.82
N THR A 293 -13.92 -9.69 -37.77
CA THR A 293 -15.02 -8.99 -38.41
C THR A 293 -15.85 -10.05 -39.14
N ASP A 294 -17.15 -10.02 -38.86
CA ASP A 294 -18.21 -10.69 -39.61
C ASP A 294 -18.00 -10.63 -41.13
#